data_AF-A0A4Q2RHS9-F1
#
_entry.id   AF-A0A4Q2RHS9-F1
#
_cell.length_a   1.000
_cell.length_b   1.000
_cell.length_c   1.000
_cell.angle_alpha   90.00
_cell.angle_beta   90.00
_cell.angle_gamma   90.00
#
_symmetry.space_group_name_H-M   'P 1'
#
loop_
_entity.id
_entity.type
_entity.pdbx_description
1 polymer ?
#
loop_
_entity_poly.entity_id
_entity_poly.type
_entity_poly.pdbx_seq_one_letter_code
_entity_poly.pdbx_strand_id
1 'polypeptide(L)'
;MNELERWATGSSSIVPSREERQHKKAVSNLVRETQFAGLKVDAEAALTGRIMERAVDIDQYRKSLAGGDETLNMVLTRIELGFVDKAQRLQRGFGSEFPS
;
A
#
# COMPACT_ATOMS: atom_id res chain seq x y z
N MET A 1 34.29 20.48 47.45
CA MET A 1 32.96 20.46 46.79
C MET A 1 33.03 21.51 45.69
N ASN A 2 33.16 21.06 44.45
CA ASN A 2 33.64 21.89 43.33
C ASN A 2 32.46 22.58 42.63
N GLU A 3 32.63 23.81 42.15
CA GLU A 3 31.52 24.59 41.52
C GLU A 3 30.93 23.88 40.28
N LEU A 4 31.73 23.04 39.64
CA LEU A 4 31.34 22.18 38.52
C LEU A 4 30.31 21.09 38.91
N GLU A 5 30.39 20.54 40.12
CA GLU A 5 29.45 19.52 40.60
C GLU A 5 28.09 20.13 40.91
N ARG A 6 28.08 21.38 41.38
CA ARG A 6 26.86 22.13 41.70
C ARG A 6 26.05 22.50 40.44
N TRP A 7 26.72 22.72 39.31
CA TRP A 7 26.07 22.99 38.03
C TRP A 7 25.43 21.74 37.43
N ALA A 8 26.01 20.56 37.66
CA ALA A 8 25.48 19.28 37.19
C ALA A 8 24.26 18.78 38.00
N THR A 9 24.16 19.14 39.28
CA THR A 9 23.05 18.74 40.16
C THR A 9 21.79 19.61 40.05
N GLY A 10 21.83 20.72 39.31
CA GLY A 10 20.64 21.49 38.97
C GLY A 10 19.81 20.70 37.97
N SER A 11 18.70 20.11 38.44
CA SER A 11 17.75 19.32 37.66
C SER A 11 17.38 20.02 36.35
N SER A 12 18.07 19.68 35.28
CA SER A 12 17.68 20.02 33.92
C SER A 12 16.55 19.08 33.51
N SER A 13 15.37 19.24 34.11
CA SER A 13 14.15 18.83 33.42
C SER A 13 13.97 19.88 32.33
N ILE A 14 14.60 19.66 31.16
CA ILE A 14 14.37 20.48 29.98
C ILE A 14 12.90 20.29 29.61
N VAL A 15 12.04 21.16 30.14
CA VAL A 15 10.63 21.19 29.78
C VAL A 15 10.60 21.73 28.35
N PRO A 16 10.13 20.94 27.37
CA PRO A 16 10.22 21.35 25.98
C PRO A 16 9.44 22.63 25.75
N SER A 17 10.05 23.56 25.00
CA SER A 17 9.42 24.83 24.65
C SER A 17 8.14 24.60 23.83
N ARG A 18 7.26 25.61 23.76
CA ARG A 18 6.02 25.50 22.96
C ARG A 18 6.33 25.20 21.49
N GLU A 19 7.39 25.81 20.95
CA GLU A 19 7.85 25.60 19.58
C GLU A 19 8.39 24.17 19.38
N GLU A 20 9.19 23.66 20.32
CA GLU A 20 9.68 22.27 20.26
C GLU A 20 8.54 21.25 20.28
N ARG A 21 7.49 21.49 21.09
CA ARG A 21 6.30 20.63 21.10
C ARG A 21 5.53 20.68 19.78
N GLN A 22 5.39 21.86 19.18
CA GLN A 22 4.74 22.02 17.88
C GLN A 22 5.54 21.34 16.77
N HIS A 23 6.85 21.54 16.75
CA HIS A 23 7.75 20.87 15.79
C HIS A 23 7.69 19.35 15.94
N LYS A 24 7.79 18.82 17.17
CA LYS A 24 7.68 17.37 17.43
C LYS A 24 6.34 16.80 16.97
N LYS A 25 5.24 17.54 17.15
CA LYS A 25 3.91 17.14 16.66
C LYS A 25 3.86 17.13 15.13
N ALA A 26 4.40 18.15 14.46
CA ALA A 26 4.46 18.22 13.00
C ALA A 26 5.26 17.06 12.41
N VAL A 27 6.44 16.78 12.97
CA VAL A 27 7.27 15.62 12.58
C VAL A 27 6.53 14.31 12.81
N SER A 28 5.87 14.14 13.96
CA SER A 28 5.09 12.93 14.24
C SER A 28 3.94 12.73 13.25
N ASN A 29 3.29 13.80 12.81
CA ASN A 29 2.23 13.72 11.81
C ASN A 29 2.80 13.31 10.45
N LEU A 30 3.90 13.95 10.02
CA LEU A 30 4.57 13.62 8.75
C LEU A 30 5.03 12.16 8.69
N VAL A 31 5.60 11.64 9.79
CA VAL A 31 6.00 10.23 9.88
C VAL A 31 4.78 9.31 9.73
N ARG A 32 3.67 9.62 10.41
CA ARG A 32 2.44 8.83 10.30
C ARG A 32 1.85 8.86 8.89
N GLU A 33 1.83 10.02 8.25
CA GLU A 33 1.35 10.18 6.88
C GLU A 33 2.21 9.38 5.90
N THR A 34 3.53 9.41 6.06
CA THR A 34 4.47 8.66 5.21
C THR A 34 4.31 7.15 5.42
N GLN A 35 4.17 6.70 6.67
CA GLN A 35 3.88 5.29 6.98
C GLN A 35 2.56 4.84 6.36
N PHE A 36 1.52 5.67 6.47
CA PHE A 36 0.21 5.37 5.88
C PHE A 36 0.28 5.31 4.35
N ALA A 37 1.03 6.22 3.71
CA ALA A 37 1.27 6.18 2.27
C ALA A 37 2.02 4.89 1.85
N GLY A 38 3.04 4.48 2.60
CA GLY A 38 3.74 3.21 2.37
C GLY A 38 2.80 2.00 2.45
N LEU A 39 1.96 1.95 3.50
CA LEU A 39 0.97 0.88 3.65
C LEU A 39 -0.05 0.83 2.51
N LYS A 40 -0.43 2.00 1.95
CA LYS A 40 -1.32 2.06 0.78
C LYS A 40 -0.65 1.42 -0.44
N VAL A 41 0.61 1.75 -0.71
CA VAL A 41 1.38 1.17 -1.83
C VAL A 41 1.52 -0.35 -1.66
N ASP A 42 1.86 -0.82 -0.45
CA ASP A 42 1.97 -2.25 -0.17
C ASP A 42 0.64 -2.98 -0.39
N ALA A 43 -0.47 -2.37 0.04
CA ALA A 43 -1.80 -2.93 -0.16
C ALA A 43 -2.19 -2.98 -1.64
N GLU A 44 -1.84 -1.96 -2.42
CA GLU A 44 -2.07 -1.92 -3.87
C GLU A 44 -1.25 -2.99 -4.60
N ALA A 45 0.02 -3.15 -4.24
CA ALA A 45 0.88 -4.19 -4.78
C ALA A 45 0.33 -5.59 -4.45
N ALA A 46 -0.12 -5.80 -3.22
CA ALA A 46 -0.74 -7.06 -2.80
C ALA A 46 -2.05 -7.36 -3.55
N LEU A 47 -2.90 -6.34 -3.77
CA LEU A 47 -4.12 -6.49 -4.57
C LEU A 47 -3.79 -6.87 -6.01
N THR A 48 -2.82 -6.17 -6.61
CA THR A 48 -2.38 -6.41 -7.99
C THR A 48 -1.81 -7.82 -8.14
N GLY A 49 -0.97 -8.27 -7.21
CA GLY A 49 -0.45 -9.65 -7.20
C GLY A 49 -1.57 -10.70 -7.18
N ARG A 50 -2.57 -10.54 -6.31
CA ARG A 50 -3.72 -11.47 -6.26
C ARG A 50 -4.56 -11.46 -7.54
N ILE A 51 -4.71 -10.31 -8.18
CA ILE A 51 -5.42 -10.21 -9.47
C ILE A 51 -4.65 -11.01 -10.54
N MET A 52 -3.32 -10.87 -10.60
CA MET A 52 -2.48 -11.60 -11.53
C MET A 52 -2.53 -13.10 -11.29
N GLU A 53 -2.40 -13.55 -10.04
CA GLU A 53 -2.55 -14.96 -9.66
C GLU A 53 -3.90 -15.52 -10.13
N ARG A 54 -5.00 -14.78 -9.89
CA ARG A 54 -6.32 -15.22 -10.36
C ARG A 54 -6.49 -15.20 -11.87
N ALA A 55 -5.88 -14.27 -12.58
CA ALA A 55 -5.90 -14.29 -14.03
C ALA A 55 -5.23 -15.57 -14.57
N VAL A 56 -4.09 -15.98 -14.00
CA VAL A 56 -3.40 -17.23 -14.35
C VAL A 56 -4.29 -18.45 -14.08
N ASP A 57 -4.93 -18.52 -12.91
CA ASP A 57 -5.83 -19.63 -12.58
C ASP A 57 -7.01 -19.73 -13.56
N ILE A 58 -7.57 -18.58 -13.94
CA ILE A 58 -8.70 -18.51 -14.89
C ILE A 58 -8.25 -18.96 -16.28
N ASP A 59 -7.09 -18.51 -16.76
CA ASP A 59 -6.53 -18.94 -18.05
C ASP A 59 -6.28 -20.47 -18.08
N GLN A 60 -5.68 -21.02 -17.02
CA GLN A 60 -5.46 -22.46 -16.90
C GLN A 60 -6.79 -23.23 -16.87
N TYR A 61 -7.76 -22.75 -16.10
CA TYR A 61 -9.08 -23.37 -16.02
C TYR A 61 -9.79 -23.30 -17.38
N ARG A 62 -9.74 -22.16 -18.07
CA ARG A 62 -10.25 -21.98 -19.43
C ARG A 62 -9.65 -23.00 -20.40
N LYS A 63 -8.31 -23.14 -20.41
CA LYS A 63 -7.61 -24.10 -21.28
C LYS A 63 -8.04 -25.54 -20.97
N SER A 64 -8.20 -25.88 -19.68
CA SER A 64 -8.67 -27.20 -19.26
C SER A 64 -10.11 -27.50 -19.72
N LEU A 65 -11.00 -26.49 -19.67
CA LEU A 65 -12.39 -26.61 -20.11
C LEU A 65 -12.51 -26.70 -21.63
N ALA A 66 -11.70 -25.92 -22.36
CA ALA A 66 -11.71 -25.93 -23.82
C ALA A 66 -11.26 -27.29 -24.38
N GLY A 67 -10.32 -27.98 -23.72
CA GLY A 67 -9.90 -29.32 -24.11
C GLY A 67 -9.38 -29.43 -25.54
N GLY A 68 -8.90 -28.33 -26.13
CA GLY A 68 -8.46 -28.24 -27.53
C GLY A 68 -9.55 -27.83 -28.53
N ASP A 69 -10.80 -27.64 -28.11
CA ASP A 69 -11.86 -27.06 -28.95
C ASP A 69 -11.66 -25.53 -29.07
N GLU A 70 -11.26 -25.08 -30.26
CA GLU A 70 -11.00 -23.66 -30.52
C GLU A 70 -12.28 -22.79 -30.46
N THR A 71 -13.43 -23.35 -30.82
CA THR A 71 -14.70 -22.62 -30.77
C THR A 71 -15.08 -22.34 -29.32
N LEU A 72 -15.00 -23.36 -28.47
CA LEU A 72 -15.23 -23.22 -27.04
C LEU A 72 -14.18 -22.31 -26.39
N ASN A 73 -12.91 -22.46 -26.78
CA ASN A 73 -11.80 -21.61 -26.35
C ASN A 73 -12.10 -20.13 -26.57
N MET A 74 -12.54 -19.76 -27.78
CA MET A 74 -12.93 -18.38 -28.10
C MET A 74 -14.07 -17.84 -27.23
N VAL A 75 -15.09 -18.67 -26.95
CA VAL A 75 -16.21 -18.28 -26.09
C VAL A 75 -15.74 -18.03 -24.66
N LEU A 76 -14.94 -18.94 -24.10
CA LEU A 76 -14.45 -18.82 -22.73
C LEU A 76 -13.44 -17.68 -22.55
N THR A 77 -12.64 -17.36 -23.58
CA THR A 77 -11.73 -16.21 -23.56
C THR A 77 -12.47 -14.89 -23.32
N ARG A 78 -13.70 -14.74 -23.82
CA ARG A 78 -14.52 -13.54 -23.53
C ARG A 78 -14.86 -13.39 -22.04
N ILE A 79 -15.04 -14.51 -21.34
CA ILE A 79 -15.31 -14.52 -19.89
C ILE A 79 -14.04 -14.11 -19.12
N GLU A 80 -12.88 -14.65 -19.51
CA GLU A 80 -11.58 -14.27 -18.93
C GLU A 80 -11.30 -12.77 -19.11
N LEU A 81 -11.48 -12.24 -20.33
CA LEU A 81 -11.32 -10.80 -20.58
C LEU A 81 -12.28 -9.97 -19.72
N GLY A 82 -13.53 -10.41 -19.56
CA GLY A 82 -14.49 -9.75 -18.69
C GLY A 82 -14.09 -9.76 -17.21
N PHE A 83 -13.35 -10.76 -16.74
CA PHE A 83 -12.74 -10.75 -15.40
C PHE A 83 -11.62 -9.71 -15.33
N VAL A 84 -10.71 -9.69 -16.30
CA VAL A 84 -9.60 -8.73 -16.35
C VAL A 84 -10.11 -7.28 -16.35
N ASP A 85 -11.14 -6.97 -17.14
CA ASP A 85 -11.75 -5.64 -17.19
C ASP A 85 -12.38 -5.22 -15.85
N LYS A 86 -12.97 -6.17 -15.11
CA LYS A 86 -13.52 -5.91 -13.77
C LYS A 86 -12.41 -5.70 -12.75
N ALA A 87 -11.36 -6.51 -12.81
CA ALA A 87 -10.21 -6.42 -11.92
C ALA A 87 -9.45 -5.10 -12.12
N GLN A 88 -9.29 -4.65 -13.36
CA GLN A 88 -8.70 -3.35 -13.67
C GLN A 88 -9.50 -2.19 -13.07
N ARG A 89 -10.83 -2.24 -13.14
CA ARG A 89 -11.71 -1.24 -12.49
C ARG A 89 -11.57 -1.25 -10.98
N LEU A 90 -11.48 -2.43 -10.35
CA LEU A 90 -11.27 -2.56 -8.91
C LEU A 90 -9.91 -1.99 -8.49
N GLN A 91 -8.84 -2.30 -9.23
CA GLN A 91 -7.50 -1.77 -8.98
C GLN A 91 -7.49 -0.24 -9.06
N ARG A 92 -8.10 0.34 -10.11
CA ARG A 92 -8.26 1.81 -10.22
C ARG A 92 -9.03 2.37 -9.04
N GLY A 93 -10.13 1.74 -8.61
CA GLY A 93 -10.90 2.18 -7.44
C GLY A 93 -10.13 2.14 -6.11
N PHE A 94 -9.07 1.33 -6.00
CA PHE A 94 -8.28 1.16 -4.79
C PHE A 94 -7.16 2.21 -4.63
N GLY A 95 -6.59 2.71 -5.74
CA GLY A 95 -5.38 3.54 -5.72
C GLY A 95 -5.30 4.64 -6.78
N SER A 96 -6.35 4.90 -7.57
CA SER A 96 -6.37 5.98 -8.58
C SER A 96 -6.49 7.38 -7.94
N GLU A 97 -5.43 7.81 -7.27
CA GLU A 97 -5.01 9.22 -7.15
C GLU A 97 -3.59 9.43 -7.70
N PHE A 98 -3.07 8.51 -8.51
CA PHE A 98 -1.88 8.81 -9.33
C PHE A 98 -2.31 9.53 -10.62
N PRO A 99 -1.88 10.79 -10.85
CA PRO A 99 -2.18 11.49 -12.08
C PRO A 99 -1.50 10.77 -13.25
N SER A 100 -2.25 10.61 -14.34
CA SER A 100 -1.75 10.26 -15.67
C SER A 100 -0.75 11.28 -16.19
#